data_AF-K1PCC4-F1
#
_entry.id   AF-K1PCC4-F1
#
_cell.length_a   1.000
_cell.length_b   1.000
_cell.length_c   1.000
_cell.angle_alpha   90.00
_cell.angle_beta   90.00
_cell.angle_gamma   90.00
#
_symmetry.space_group_name_H-M   'P 1'
#
loop_
_entity.id
_entity.type
_entity.pdbx_description
1 polymer ?
#
loop_
_entity_poly.entity_id
_entity_poly.type
_entity_poly.pdbx_seq_one_letter_code
_entity_poly.pdbx_strand_id
1 'polypeptide(L)'
;MRDIPKLSPLHQTYGLEVYHRVLNSFTPNNTHFFYQATMARLCLAALHFNENGSCHQAMTRAGAANWQICYPKDKRGDHPFAKPIKTPIIYGNYYLLNKYITKEYSMLILKCITQKTITVLMYTCEISNKSL
;
A
#
# COMPACT_ATOMS: atom_id res chain seq x y z
N MET A 1 -30.45 -9.77 -23.46
CA MET A 1 -29.85 -9.60 -22.12
C MET A 1 -29.46 -8.12 -21.96
N ARG A 2 -30.33 -7.28 -21.40
CA ARG A 2 -30.08 -5.83 -21.23
C ARG A 2 -30.01 -5.40 -19.75
N ASP A 3 -30.13 -6.36 -18.83
CA ASP A 3 -30.36 -6.09 -17.41
C ASP A 3 -29.16 -6.42 -16.50
N ILE A 4 -28.11 -7.04 -17.05
CA ILE A 4 -26.87 -7.36 -16.33
C ILE A 4 -26.16 -6.11 -15.76
N PRO A 5 -26.10 -4.96 -16.46
CA PRO A 5 -25.37 -3.78 -15.94
C PRO A 5 -26.02 -3.12 -14.72
N LYS A 6 -27.25 -3.50 -14.33
CA LYS A 6 -28.01 -2.87 -13.24
C LYS A 6 -27.89 -3.57 -11.88
N LEU A 7 -27.16 -4.69 -11.82
CA LEU A 7 -27.17 -5.57 -10.64
C LEU A 7 -26.16 -5.21 -9.54
N SER A 8 -25.20 -4.31 -9.80
CA SER A 8 -24.23 -3.87 -8.80
C SER A 8 -24.23 -2.34 -8.72
N PRO A 9 -24.69 -1.74 -7.60
CA PRO A 9 -24.46 -0.31 -7.40
C PRO A 9 -22.95 -0.04 -7.40
N LEU A 10 -22.52 1.04 -8.04
CA LEU A 10 -21.10 1.47 -8.13
C LEU A 10 -20.37 1.50 -6.75
N HIS A 11 -21.15 1.60 -5.68
CA HIS A 11 -20.70 1.56 -4.29
C HIS A 11 -20.27 0.16 -3.78
N GLN A 12 -20.56 -0.93 -4.50
CA GLN A 12 -20.32 -2.30 -4.05
C GLN A 12 -18.83 -2.69 -4.01
N THR A 13 -17.97 -2.08 -4.83
CA THR A 13 -16.52 -2.39 -4.86
C THR A 13 -15.61 -1.24 -4.44
N TYR A 14 -16.12 0.00 -4.34
CA TYR A 14 -15.29 1.18 -4.09
C TYR A 14 -14.42 1.06 -2.83
N GLY A 15 -15.00 0.66 -1.69
CA GLY A 15 -14.26 0.53 -0.43
C GLY A 15 -13.15 -0.52 -0.52
N LEU A 16 -13.45 -1.65 -1.17
CA LEU A 16 -12.49 -2.73 -1.39
C LEU A 16 -11.36 -2.30 -2.32
N GLU A 17 -11.67 -1.59 -3.41
CA GLU A 17 -10.67 -1.08 -4.36
C GLU A 17 -9.75 -0.02 -3.72
N VAL A 18 -10.30 0.85 -2.88
CA VAL A 18 -9.51 1.82 -2.12
C VAL A 18 -8.59 1.10 -1.12
N TYR A 19 -9.11 0.12 -0.37
CA TYR A 19 -8.30 -0.67 0.54
C TYR A 19 -7.19 -1.42 -0.21
N HIS A 20 -7.50 -2.04 -1.34
CA HIS A 20 -6.53 -2.73 -2.18
C HIS A 20 -5.43 -1.78 -2.70
N ARG A 21 -5.76 -0.53 -3.03
CA ARG A 21 -4.76 0.48 -3.39
C ARG A 21 -3.84 0.83 -2.21
N VAL A 22 -4.41 0.97 -1.00
CA VAL A 22 -3.62 1.18 0.23
C VAL A 22 -2.70 -0.01 0.45
N LEU A 23 -3.23 -1.23 0.40
CA LEU A 23 -2.46 -2.47 0.49
C LEU A 23 -1.29 -2.48 -0.49
N ASN A 24 -1.51 -2.23 -1.77
CA ASN A 24 -0.42 -2.23 -2.76
C ASN A 24 0.65 -1.16 -2.50
N SER A 25 0.27 -0.04 -1.89
CA SER A 25 1.21 1.01 -1.48
C SER A 25 2.07 0.55 -0.31
N PHE A 26 1.49 -0.21 0.62
CA PHE A 26 2.19 -0.72 1.80
C PHE A 26 2.94 -2.02 1.54
N THR A 27 2.43 -2.92 0.70
CA THR A 27 2.95 -4.26 0.38
C THR A 27 2.81 -4.50 -1.14
N PRO A 28 3.79 -4.09 -1.95
CA PRO A 28 3.75 -4.37 -3.38
C PRO A 28 3.89 -5.88 -3.62
N ASN A 29 3.00 -6.47 -4.42
CA ASN A 29 3.06 -7.91 -4.75
C ASN A 29 4.40 -8.36 -5.35
N ASN A 30 5.13 -7.45 -5.98
CA ASN A 30 6.37 -7.74 -6.72
C ASN A 30 7.63 -7.65 -5.84
N THR A 31 7.48 -7.57 -4.52
CA THR A 31 8.62 -7.41 -3.61
C THR A 31 8.77 -8.63 -2.72
N HIS A 32 9.92 -9.29 -2.82
CA HIS A 32 10.23 -10.49 -2.05
C HIS A 32 10.49 -10.12 -0.59
N PHE A 33 9.57 -10.46 0.30
CA PHE A 33 9.69 -10.16 1.74
C PHE A 33 9.43 -11.38 2.61
N PHE A 34 10.04 -11.39 3.78
CA PHE A 34 9.77 -12.37 4.82
C PHE A 34 8.33 -12.28 5.30
N TYR A 35 7.73 -13.42 5.64
CA TYR A 35 6.35 -13.53 6.12
C TYR A 35 6.02 -12.51 7.23
N GLN A 36 6.89 -12.41 8.26
CA GLN A 36 6.70 -11.49 9.39
C GLN A 36 6.65 -10.01 8.96
N ALA A 37 7.51 -9.60 8.03
CA ALA A 37 7.55 -8.24 7.52
C ALA A 37 6.28 -7.90 6.72
N THR A 38 5.83 -8.84 5.89
CA THR A 38 4.59 -8.70 5.11
C THR A 38 3.37 -8.60 6.03
N MET A 39 3.30 -9.42 7.09
CA MET A 39 2.24 -9.34 8.09
C MET A 39 2.22 -7.98 8.81
N ALA A 40 3.37 -7.49 9.26
CA ALA A 40 3.45 -6.18 9.91
C ALA A 40 2.97 -5.04 9.00
N ARG A 41 3.34 -5.07 7.71
CA ARG A 41 2.93 -4.07 6.72
C ARG A 41 1.45 -4.17 6.36
N LEU A 42 0.89 -5.38 6.36
CA LEU A 42 -0.54 -5.61 6.17
C LEU A 42 -1.35 -5.01 7.33
N CYS A 43 -0.91 -5.24 8.57
CA CYS A 43 -1.51 -4.62 9.75
C CYS A 43 -1.41 -3.10 9.70
N LEU A 44 -0.25 -2.56 9.28
CA LEU A 44 -0.04 -1.12 9.14
C LEU A 44 -0.97 -0.50 8.08
N ALA A 45 -1.19 -1.19 6.96
CA ALA A 45 -2.12 -0.78 5.93
C ALA A 45 -3.58 -0.79 6.43
N ALA A 46 -3.97 -1.79 7.21
CA ALA A 46 -5.29 -1.86 7.84
C ALA A 46 -5.51 -0.72 8.85
N LEU A 47 -4.53 -0.44 9.71
CA LEU A 47 -4.57 0.69 10.64
C LEU A 47 -4.70 2.02 9.90
N HIS A 48 -3.87 2.22 8.88
CA HIS A 48 -3.94 3.41 8.02
C HIS A 48 -5.30 3.54 7.33
N PHE A 49 -5.88 2.45 6.82
CA PHE A 49 -7.20 2.49 6.20
C PHE A 49 -8.31 2.80 7.20
N ASN A 50 -8.27 2.19 8.39
CA ASN A 50 -9.27 2.39 9.43
C ASN A 50 -9.28 3.83 9.95
N GLU A 51 -8.12 4.44 10.14
CA GLU A 51 -8.01 5.83 10.61
C GLU A 51 -8.45 6.84 9.54
N ASN A 52 -8.21 6.53 8.26
CA ASN A 52 -8.45 7.47 7.15
C ASN A 52 -9.74 7.22 6.36
N GLY A 53 -10.42 6.10 6.59
CA GLY A 53 -11.66 5.75 5.90
C GLY A 53 -12.81 6.72 6.21
N SER A 54 -12.83 7.27 7.42
CA SER A 54 -13.89 8.16 7.94
C SER A 54 -13.52 9.65 7.96
N CYS A 55 -12.44 10.06 7.27
CA CYS A 55 -11.99 11.46 7.28
C CYS A 55 -13.13 12.44 6.95
N HIS A 56 -13.41 13.32 7.92
CA HIS A 56 -14.39 14.39 7.82
C HIS A 56 -14.01 15.37 6.71
N GLN A 57 -15.02 16.06 6.17
CA GLN A 57 -14.82 17.13 5.20
C GLN A 57 -13.92 18.21 5.80
N ALA A 58 -12.91 18.64 5.06
CA ALA A 58 -12.02 19.72 5.44
C ALA A 58 -12.82 21.02 5.56
N MET A 59 -12.52 21.80 6.60
CA MET A 59 -13.10 23.13 6.79
C MET A 59 -12.05 24.20 6.47
N THR A 60 -12.50 25.31 5.88
CA THR A 60 -11.71 26.54 5.72
C THR A 60 -11.47 27.15 7.11
N ARG A 61 -10.46 28.04 7.23
CA ARG A 61 -10.22 28.85 8.45
C ARG A 61 -11.45 29.64 8.93
N ALA A 62 -12.38 29.95 8.03
CA ALA A 62 -13.64 30.63 8.32
C ALA A 62 -14.77 29.67 8.75
N GLY A 63 -14.50 28.36 8.92
CA GLY A 63 -15.49 27.35 9.31
C GLY A 63 -16.38 26.82 8.17
N ALA A 64 -16.20 27.31 6.95
CA ALA A 64 -16.94 26.82 5.77
C ALA A 64 -16.40 25.47 5.26
N ALA A 65 -17.27 24.61 4.76
CA ALA A 65 -16.89 23.31 4.21
C ALA A 65 -16.14 23.45 2.87
N ASN A 66 -15.05 22.70 2.68
CA ASN A 66 -14.24 22.75 1.47
C ASN A 66 -14.79 21.86 0.36
N TRP A 67 -14.81 22.39 -0.86
CA TRP A 67 -15.29 21.71 -2.05
C TRP A 67 -14.26 21.77 -3.17
N GLN A 68 -14.18 20.72 -3.97
CA GLN A 68 -13.37 20.66 -5.18
C GLN A 68 -14.28 20.38 -6.37
N ILE A 69 -14.08 21.12 -7.45
CA ILE A 69 -14.75 20.86 -8.73
C ILE A 69 -14.10 19.64 -9.39
N CYS A 70 -14.92 18.67 -9.76
CA CYS A 70 -14.51 17.44 -10.42
C CYS A 70 -15.11 17.32 -11.81
N TYR A 71 -14.27 16.95 -12.78
CA TYR A 71 -14.66 16.67 -14.15
C TYR A 71 -14.65 15.16 -14.38
N PRO A 72 -15.82 14.50 -14.47
CA PRO A 72 -15.88 13.06 -14.72
C PRO A 72 -15.37 12.76 -16.13
N LYS A 73 -14.47 11.77 -16.23
CA LYS A 73 -13.86 11.36 -17.51
C LYS A 73 -14.92 10.90 -18.52
N ASP A 74 -15.93 10.19 -18.04
CA ASP A 74 -16.99 9.61 -18.88
C ASP A 74 -17.83 10.67 -19.58
N LYS A 75 -17.89 11.89 -19.04
CA LYS A 75 -18.65 13.01 -19.61
C LYS A 75 -17.79 14.02 -20.35
N ARG A 76 -16.53 13.67 -20.68
CA ARG A 76 -15.59 14.53 -21.42
C ARG A 76 -15.45 15.96 -20.85
N GLY A 77 -15.73 16.14 -19.56
CA GLY A 77 -15.65 17.44 -18.90
C GLY A 77 -16.85 18.37 -19.05
N ASP A 78 -17.91 18.01 -19.80
CA ASP A 78 -19.06 18.90 -20.05
C ASP A 78 -19.93 19.16 -18.81
N HIS A 79 -19.83 18.28 -17.80
CA HIS A 79 -20.65 18.36 -16.60
C HIS A 79 -19.79 18.27 -15.33
N PRO A 80 -19.21 19.41 -14.89
CA PRO A 80 -18.52 19.46 -13.61
C PRO A 80 -19.50 19.27 -12.44
N PHE A 81 -19.04 18.61 -11.38
CA PHE A 81 -19.77 18.51 -10.12
C PHE A 81 -18.85 18.82 -8.93
N ALA A 82 -19.41 19.36 -7.86
CA ALA A 82 -18.67 19.63 -6.63
C ALA A 82 -18.56 18.35 -5.80
N LYS A 83 -17.34 18.00 -5.38
CA LYS A 83 -17.07 16.94 -4.41
C LYS A 83 -16.53 17.53 -3.10
N PRO A 84 -16.88 16.96 -1.93
CA PRO A 84 -16.30 17.40 -0.67
C PRO A 84 -14.81 17.06 -0.63
N ILE A 85 -13.98 18.03 -0.21
CA ILE A 85 -12.56 17.77 0.07
C ILE A 85 -12.46 17.18 1.46
N LYS A 86 -11.89 15.98 1.59
CA LYS A 86 -11.60 15.39 2.91
C LYS A 86 -10.39 16.07 3.54
N THR A 87 -10.35 16.07 4.87
CA THR A 87 -9.16 16.47 5.63
C THR A 87 -7.91 15.73 5.12
N PRO A 88 -6.75 16.41 5.07
CA PRO A 88 -5.51 15.76 4.66
C PRO A 88 -5.21 14.62 5.63
N ILE A 89 -4.89 13.47 5.07
CA ILE A 89 -4.52 12.28 5.84
C ILE A 89 -3.26 12.56 6.64
N ILE A 90 -3.25 12.10 7.89
CA ILE A 90 -2.12 12.22 8.80
C ILE A 90 -1.11 11.10 8.47
N TYR A 91 -0.37 11.25 7.37
CA TYR A 91 0.49 10.19 6.83
C TYR A 91 1.78 9.92 7.60
N GLY A 92 2.23 10.86 8.43
CA GLY A 92 3.63 10.92 8.89
C GLY A 92 4.12 9.63 9.54
N ASN A 93 3.40 9.11 10.53
CA ASN A 93 3.88 7.98 11.32
C ASN A 93 3.86 6.64 10.57
N TYR A 94 2.77 6.31 9.88
CA TYR A 94 2.64 5.01 9.21
C TYR A 94 3.61 4.85 8.04
N TYR A 95 3.88 5.91 7.28
CA TYR A 95 4.80 5.84 6.16
C TYR A 95 6.26 5.69 6.62
N LEU A 96 6.62 6.38 7.70
CA LEU A 96 7.93 6.23 8.33
C LEU A 96 8.11 4.82 8.90
N LEU A 97 7.10 4.28 9.61
CA LEU A 97 7.14 2.90 10.12
C LEU A 97 7.31 1.88 8.99
N ASN A 98 6.57 2.03 7.89
CA ASN A 98 6.73 1.14 6.73
C ASN A 98 8.17 1.21 6.16
N LYS A 99 8.72 2.41 6.06
CA LYS A 99 10.10 2.62 5.58
C LYS A 99 11.13 1.98 6.54
N TYR A 100 10.93 2.11 7.84
CA TYR A 100 11.76 1.46 8.86
C TYR A 100 11.72 -0.06 8.75
N ILE A 101 10.52 -0.64 8.72
CA ILE A 101 10.31 -2.09 8.53
C ILE A 101 11.01 -2.54 7.24
N THR A 102 10.75 -1.88 6.12
CA THR A 102 11.35 -2.24 4.83
C THR A 102 12.89 -2.21 4.88
N LYS A 103 13.47 -1.18 5.52
CA LYS A 103 14.92 -1.04 5.66
C LYS A 103 15.52 -2.14 6.54
N GLU A 104 14.94 -2.39 7.71
CA GLU A 104 15.41 -3.42 8.65
C GLU A 104 15.40 -4.82 8.01
N TYR A 105 14.30 -5.18 7.34
CA TYR A 105 14.20 -6.47 6.66
C TYR A 105 15.04 -6.56 5.39
N SER A 106 15.28 -5.46 4.66
CA SER A 106 16.23 -5.47 3.53
C SER A 106 17.66 -5.82 3.97
N MET A 107 18.08 -5.33 5.14
CA MET A 107 19.38 -5.70 5.74
C MET A 107 19.40 -7.17 6.18
N LEU A 108 18.28 -7.69 6.70
CA LEU A 108 18.15 -9.12 7.03
C LEU A 108 18.22 -10.02 5.80
N ILE A 109 17.59 -9.62 4.68
CA ILE A 109 17.66 -10.35 3.40
C ILE A 109 19.11 -10.39 2.91
N LEU A 110 19.80 -9.24 2.88
CA LEU A 110 21.21 -9.16 2.50
C LEU A 110 22.08 -10.08 3.37
N LYS A 111 21.91 -10.05 4.70
CA LYS A 111 22.63 -10.95 5.62
C LYS A 111 22.36 -12.43 5.32
N CYS A 112 21.10 -12.78 5.05
CA CYS A 112 20.71 -14.16 4.75
C CYS A 112 21.30 -14.65 3.40
N ILE A 113 21.29 -13.79 2.38
CA ILE A 113 21.91 -14.08 1.08
C ILE A 113 23.41 -14.25 1.25
N THR A 114 24.09 -13.30 1.92
CA THR A 114 25.54 -13.39 2.15
C THR A 114 25.92 -14.65 2.91
N GLN A 115 25.17 -15.00 3.96
CA GLN A 115 25.40 -16.21 4.75
C GLN A 115 25.27 -17.47 3.89
N LYS A 116 24.21 -17.58 3.07
CA LYS A 116 24.03 -18.72 2.14
C LYS A 116 25.16 -18.82 1.12
N THR A 117 25.58 -17.72 0.50
CA THR A 117 26.72 -17.73 -0.42
C THR A 117 28.02 -18.12 0.27
N ILE A 118 28.28 -17.64 1.48
CA ILE A 118 29.46 -18.02 2.26
C ILE A 118 29.42 -19.52 2.55
N THR A 119 28.29 -20.06 3.00
CA THR A 119 28.15 -21.50 3.26
C THR A 119 28.40 -22.33 2.00
N VAL A 120 27.83 -21.96 0.85
CA VAL A 120 28.07 -22.67 -0.43
C VAL A 120 29.54 -22.59 -0.87
N LEU A 121 30.18 -21.43 -0.70
CA LEU A 121 31.61 -21.26 -0.99
C LEU A 121 32.50 -22.10 -0.07
N MET A 122 32.17 -22.18 1.23
CA MET A 122 32.90 -23.04 2.18
C MET A 122 32.76 -24.52 1.82
N TYR A 123 31.53 -24.98 1.50
CA TYR A 123 31.31 -26.38 1.09
C TYR A 123 32.04 -26.74 -0.22
N THR A 124 32.04 -25.84 -1.20
CA THR A 124 32.75 -26.10 -2.48
C THR A 124 34.28 -26.09 -2.31
N CYS A 125 34.80 -25.24 -1.42
CA CYS A 125 36.23 -25.21 -1.08
C CYS A 125 36.68 -26.46 -0.30
N GLU A 126 35.85 -26.98 0.62
CA GLU A 126 36.14 -28.24 1.31
C GLU A 126 36.11 -29.46 0.38
N ILE A 127 35.20 -29.50 -0.60
CA ILE A 127 35.14 -30.58 -1.59
C ILE A 127 36.39 -30.56 -2.47
N SER A 128 36.84 -29.38 -2.91
CA SER A 128 38.07 -29.22 -3.69
C SER A 128 39.34 -29.67 -2.95
N ASN A 129 39.41 -29.47 -1.63
CA ASN A 129 40.58 -29.85 -0.83
C ASN A 129 40.61 -31.34 -0.46
N LYS A 130 39.49 -32.07 -0.56
CA LYS A 130 39.41 -33.51 -0.29
C LYS A 130 39.66 -34.39 -1.53
N SER A 131 39.70 -33.80 -2.72
CA SER A 131 39.92 -34.49 -4.01
C SER A 131 41.38 -34.46 -4.50
N LEU A 132 42.33 -34.04 -3.65
CA LEU A 132 43.79 -34.08 -3.84
C LEU A 132 44.40 -35.06 -2.83
#